data_AF-A0A1X1RJC2-F1
#
_entry.id   AF-A0A1X1RJC2-F1
#
_cell.length_a   1.000
_cell.length_b   1.000
_cell.length_c   1.000
_cell.angle_alpha   90.00
_cell.angle_beta   90.00
_cell.angle_gamma   90.00
#
_symmetry.space_group_name_H-M   'P 1'
#
loop_
_entity.id
_entity.type
_entity.pdbx_description
1 polymer ?
#
loop_
_entity_poly.entity_id
_entity_poly.type
_entity_poly.pdbx_seq_one_letter_code
_entity_poly.pdbx_strand_id
1 'polypeptide(L)'
;MADVHEPGHAARPPGWPRRWVAAAGLAAIVVAALVAVPALLRPPPDRAPRALTTIEQITVDPLAIPLSATEILALLDRPADLGPLSDPRRRSACLAALGYPGGSAIRGARELTIAGRPAVLLLLDGEEPGRYAAIAVAPSCNAADSGQLTQTALRRP
;
A
#
# COMPACT_ATOMS: atom_id res chain seq x y z
N MET A 1 -50.13 70.28 -16.56
CA MET A 1 -50.51 69.13 -15.73
C MET A 1 -49.52 68.02 -16.03
N ALA A 2 -48.90 67.52 -14.98
CA ALA A 2 -47.73 66.65 -14.99
C ALA A 2 -48.05 65.24 -15.48
N ASP A 3 -47.05 64.55 -16.03
CA ASP A 3 -46.71 63.20 -15.58
C ASP A 3 -45.23 62.92 -15.90
N VAL A 4 -44.45 62.72 -14.83
CA VAL A 4 -43.02 62.44 -14.84
C VAL A 4 -42.85 60.92 -14.90
N HIS A 5 -41.98 60.43 -15.78
CA HIS A 5 -41.58 59.03 -15.87
C HIS A 5 -40.99 58.50 -14.56
N GLU A 6 -41.55 57.41 -14.02
CA GLU A 6 -40.96 56.62 -12.95
C GLU A 6 -39.92 55.63 -13.52
N PRO A 7 -38.66 55.63 -13.03
CA PRO A 7 -37.73 54.55 -13.29
C PRO A 7 -38.03 53.35 -12.38
N GLY A 8 -38.62 52.30 -12.95
CA GLY A 8 -38.83 51.01 -12.31
C GLY A 8 -37.52 50.40 -11.79
N HIS A 9 -37.48 50.19 -10.49
CA HIS A 9 -36.29 49.88 -9.70
C HIS A 9 -35.67 48.51 -10.01
N ALA A 10 -34.34 48.47 -9.95
CA ALA A 10 -33.54 47.26 -9.93
C ALA A 10 -33.94 46.37 -8.74
N ALA A 11 -34.40 45.15 -9.02
CA ALA A 11 -34.66 44.13 -8.02
C ALA A 11 -33.34 43.74 -7.34
N ARG A 12 -33.13 44.21 -6.10
CA ARG A 12 -32.11 43.64 -5.22
C ARG A 12 -32.54 42.20 -4.88
N PRO A 13 -31.70 41.18 -5.07
CA PRO A 13 -32.01 39.86 -4.56
C PRO A 13 -32.18 39.95 -3.03
N PRO A 14 -33.18 39.26 -2.45
CA PRO A 14 -33.48 39.36 -1.03
C PRO A 14 -32.24 38.98 -0.22
N GLY A 15 -31.81 39.92 0.63
CA GLY A 15 -30.64 39.80 1.47
C GLY A 15 -30.81 38.65 2.46
N TRP A 16 -30.32 37.47 2.08
CA TRP A 16 -30.31 36.33 2.97
C TRP A 16 -29.40 36.64 4.16
N PRO A 17 -29.83 36.42 5.42
CA PRO A 17 -29.05 36.81 6.57
C PRO A 17 -27.73 36.05 6.52
N ARG A 18 -26.60 36.78 6.53
CA ARG A 18 -25.20 36.28 6.53
C ARG A 18 -24.91 35.15 7.54
N ARG A 19 -25.79 34.97 8.53
CA ARG A 19 -25.85 33.89 9.53
C ARG A 19 -26.06 32.51 8.90
N TRP A 20 -26.82 32.43 7.80
CA TRP A 20 -27.14 31.18 7.10
C TRP A 20 -25.99 30.68 6.23
N VAL A 21 -25.14 31.58 5.73
CA VAL A 21 -23.94 31.21 4.96
C VAL A 21 -22.88 30.58 5.88
N ALA A 22 -22.78 31.04 7.14
CA ALA A 22 -21.87 30.46 8.12
C ALA A 22 -22.33 29.10 8.66
N ALA A 23 -23.64 28.90 8.80
CA ALA A 23 -24.20 27.62 9.26
C ALA A 23 -23.98 26.48 8.23
N ALA A 24 -24.05 26.80 6.93
CA ALA A 24 -23.80 25.83 5.86
C ALA A 24 -22.33 25.37 5.81
N GLY A 25 -21.37 26.26 6.09
CA GLY A 25 -19.94 25.92 6.12
C GLY A 25 -19.56 24.99 7.28
N LEU A 26 -20.16 25.20 8.46
CA LEU A 26 -19.87 24.38 9.66
C LEU A 26 -20.46 22.97 9.53
N ALA A 27 -21.65 22.82 8.94
CA ALA A 27 -22.28 21.52 8.71
C ALA A 27 -21.46 20.62 7.75
N ALA A 28 -20.82 21.21 6.73
CA ALA A 28 -19.99 20.46 5.79
C ALA A 28 -18.73 19.86 6.45
N ILE A 29 -18.09 20.59 7.38
CA ILE A 29 -16.90 20.12 8.10
C ILE A 29 -17.26 18.97 9.06
N VAL A 30 -18.42 19.03 9.73
CA VAL A 30 -18.87 17.98 10.64
C VAL A 30 -19.22 16.69 9.87
N VAL A 31 -19.85 16.79 8.70
CA VAL A 31 -20.16 15.62 7.87
C VAL A 31 -18.89 14.98 7.28
N ALA A 32 -17.90 15.77 6.84
CA ALA A 32 -16.62 15.24 6.36
C ALA A 32 -15.81 14.53 7.46
N ALA A 33 -15.80 15.07 8.68
CA ALA A 33 -15.12 14.44 9.82
C ALA A 33 -15.77 13.10 10.22
N LEU A 34 -17.10 12.99 10.15
CA LEU A 34 -17.83 11.76 10.51
C LEU A 34 -17.60 10.59 9.53
N VAL A 35 -17.15 10.86 8.30
CA VAL A 35 -16.82 9.81 7.31
C VAL A 35 -15.32 9.49 7.28
N ALA A 36 -14.44 10.49 7.51
CA ALA A 36 -12.99 10.29 7.47
C ALA A 36 -12.44 9.63 8.75
N VAL A 37 -12.98 9.96 9.93
CA VAL A 37 -12.50 9.43 11.22
C VAL A 37 -12.69 7.91 11.37
N PRO A 38 -13.82 7.29 10.98
CA PRO A 38 -13.93 5.83 11.08
C PRO A 38 -13.03 5.10 10.09
N ALA A 39 -12.48 5.73 9.04
CA ALA A 39 -11.50 5.09 8.17
C ALA A 39 -10.10 5.03 8.80
N LEU A 40 -9.76 5.95 9.70
CA LEU A 40 -8.51 5.89 10.47
C LEU A 40 -8.63 5.02 11.73
N LEU A 41 -9.84 4.90 12.32
CA LEU A 41 -10.09 4.03 13.48
C LEU A 41 -10.58 2.63 13.12
N ARG A 42 -10.99 2.39 11.87
CA ARG A 42 -11.14 1.01 11.40
C ARG A 42 -9.73 0.45 11.25
N PRO A 43 -9.35 -0.59 12.01
CA PRO A 43 -8.29 -1.45 11.51
C PRO A 43 -8.66 -1.82 10.07
N PRO A 44 -7.72 -1.78 9.11
CA PRO A 44 -7.99 -2.28 7.77
C PRO A 44 -8.70 -3.64 7.94
N PRO A 45 -9.80 -3.91 7.21
CA PRO A 45 -10.49 -5.18 7.34
C PRO A 45 -9.41 -6.24 7.28
N ASP A 46 -9.28 -7.02 8.34
CA ASP A 46 -8.20 -7.98 8.52
C ASP A 46 -8.03 -8.66 7.18
N ARG A 47 -6.96 -8.31 6.45
CA ARG A 47 -6.53 -9.14 5.35
C ARG A 47 -6.16 -10.39 6.08
N ALA A 48 -7.10 -11.33 6.06
CA ALA A 48 -7.04 -12.57 6.80
C ALA A 48 -5.57 -13.03 6.82
N PRO A 49 -4.99 -13.36 7.99
CA PRO A 49 -3.66 -13.90 8.05
C PRO A 49 -3.64 -15.23 7.27
N ARG A 50 -3.48 -15.15 5.94
CA ARG A 50 -3.27 -16.27 5.06
C ARG A 50 -1.77 -16.49 5.01
N ALA A 51 -1.32 -17.23 6.02
CA ALA A 51 -0.19 -18.16 6.02
C ALA A 51 0.44 -18.23 7.42
N LEU A 52 -0.38 -18.51 8.43
CA LEU A 52 0.07 -19.21 9.64
C LEU A 52 -0.63 -20.56 9.67
N THR A 53 -0.32 -21.42 8.70
CA THR A 53 -0.67 -22.85 8.76
C THR A 53 0.61 -23.64 8.86
N THR A 54 1.14 -23.64 10.08
CA THR A 54 2.05 -24.67 10.57
C THR A 54 1.22 -25.95 10.70
N ILE A 55 1.67 -26.99 9.98
CA ILE A 55 1.46 -28.44 10.18
C ILE A 55 0.25 -29.08 9.47
N GLU A 56 0.65 -29.99 8.56
CA GLU A 56 -0.05 -31.14 7.97
C GLU A 56 -0.94 -30.91 6.72
N GLN A 57 -0.58 -31.68 5.67
CA GLN A 57 -1.36 -32.06 4.48
C GLN A 57 -1.22 -31.19 3.22
N ILE A 58 -0.26 -31.61 2.38
CA ILE A 58 -0.25 -31.66 0.90
C ILE A 58 -1.41 -30.89 0.24
N THR A 59 -1.34 -29.57 0.30
CA THR A 59 -1.91 -28.68 -0.71
C THR A 59 -0.76 -27.77 -1.07
N VAL A 60 -0.08 -28.10 -2.17
CA VAL A 60 0.93 -27.22 -2.75
C VAL A 60 0.15 -25.99 -3.19
N ASP A 61 0.09 -24.96 -2.34
CA ASP A 61 -0.40 -23.66 -2.77
C ASP A 61 0.57 -23.20 -3.86
N PRO A 62 0.16 -23.15 -5.13
CA PRO A 62 1.08 -22.87 -6.22
C PRO A 62 1.64 -21.44 -6.12
N LEU A 63 1.01 -20.56 -5.32
CA LEU A 63 1.49 -19.21 -5.03
C LEU A 63 2.35 -19.11 -3.76
N ALA A 64 2.64 -20.20 -3.06
CA ALA A 64 3.59 -20.17 -1.96
C ALA A 64 5.04 -20.02 -2.47
N ILE A 65 5.90 -19.43 -1.65
CA ILE A 65 7.35 -19.41 -1.91
C ILE A 65 7.82 -20.87 -1.81
N PRO A 66 8.42 -21.46 -2.87
CA PRO A 66 8.89 -22.84 -2.91
C PRO A 66 10.23 -23.02 -2.17
N LEU A 67 10.40 -22.36 -1.02
CA LEU A 67 11.56 -22.47 -0.15
C LEU A 67 11.09 -22.64 1.29
N SER A 68 11.76 -23.51 2.04
CA SER A 68 11.57 -23.60 3.48
C SER A 68 12.10 -22.35 4.20
N ALA A 69 11.61 -22.09 5.42
CA ALA A 69 12.05 -20.96 6.23
C ALA A 69 13.57 -20.94 6.45
N THR A 70 14.19 -22.11 6.64
CA THR A 70 15.64 -22.26 6.81
C THR A 70 16.41 -21.90 5.53
N GLU A 71 15.90 -22.29 4.36
CA GLU A 71 16.52 -21.93 3.07
C GLU A 71 16.42 -20.44 2.79
N ILE A 72 15.31 -19.79 3.16
CA ILE A 72 15.15 -18.34 3.02
C ILE A 72 16.14 -17.62 3.96
N LEU A 73 16.29 -18.08 5.21
CA LEU A 73 17.27 -17.50 6.13
C LEU A 73 18.72 -17.73 5.68
N ALA A 74 19.01 -18.86 5.03
CA ALA A 74 20.32 -19.12 4.42
C ALA A 74 20.64 -18.20 3.22
N LEU A 75 19.72 -17.34 2.77
CA LEU A 75 20.02 -16.26 1.83
C LEU A 75 20.77 -15.10 2.50
N LEU A 76 20.70 -14.98 3.83
CA LEU A 76 21.43 -13.95 4.59
C LEU A 76 22.95 -14.16 4.52
N ASP A 77 23.38 -15.41 4.38
CA ASP A 77 24.80 -15.81 4.34
C ASP A 77 25.37 -15.83 2.91
N ARG A 78 24.58 -15.44 1.91
CA ARG A 78 24.95 -15.49 0.49
C ARG A 78 24.83 -14.11 -0.16
N PRO A 79 25.59 -13.83 -1.23
CA PRO A 79 25.40 -12.62 -2.01
C PRO A 79 23.97 -12.57 -2.57
N ALA A 80 23.32 -11.41 -2.44
CA ALA A 80 21.96 -11.21 -2.91
C ALA A 80 21.91 -11.27 -4.44
N ASP A 81 21.19 -12.25 -4.97
CA ASP A 81 20.92 -12.38 -6.39
C ASP A 81 19.61 -11.66 -6.72
N LEU A 82 19.76 -10.46 -7.26
CA LEU A 82 18.66 -9.56 -7.59
C LEU A 82 18.15 -9.75 -9.02
N GLY A 83 18.86 -10.49 -9.86
CA GLY A 83 18.53 -10.65 -11.28
C GLY A 83 18.18 -9.31 -11.96
N PRO A 84 17.01 -9.20 -12.61
CA PRO A 84 16.50 -7.98 -13.24
C PRO A 84 16.35 -6.75 -12.31
N LEU A 85 16.33 -6.94 -10.99
CA LEU A 85 16.31 -5.87 -9.98
C LEU A 85 17.71 -5.39 -9.56
N SER A 86 18.76 -5.78 -10.28
CA SER A 86 20.12 -5.30 -10.05
C SER A 86 20.26 -3.80 -10.31
N ASP A 87 19.46 -3.23 -11.22
CA ASP A 87 19.39 -1.78 -11.46
C ASP A 87 18.88 -1.04 -10.20
N PRO A 88 19.69 -0.16 -9.59
CA PRO A 88 19.31 0.58 -8.39
C PRO A 88 18.03 1.42 -8.52
N ARG A 89 17.77 2.04 -9.69
CA ARG A 89 16.57 2.87 -9.88
C ARG A 89 15.31 2.02 -9.92
N ARG A 90 15.37 0.90 -10.66
CA ARG A 90 14.29 -0.07 -10.72
C ARG A 90 14.00 -0.65 -9.34
N ARG A 91 15.05 -1.00 -8.60
CA ARG A 91 14.94 -1.51 -7.23
C ARG A 91 14.31 -0.51 -6.28
N SER A 92 14.73 0.75 -6.31
CA SER A 92 14.13 1.79 -5.45
C SER A 92 12.66 2.02 -5.77
N ALA A 93 12.29 1.98 -7.05
CA ALA A 93 10.90 2.13 -7.50
C ALA A 93 10.05 0.92 -7.07
N CYS A 94 10.59 -0.29 -7.19
CA CYS A 94 9.94 -1.52 -6.74
C CYS A 94 9.68 -1.52 -5.22
N LEU A 95 10.71 -1.17 -4.43
CA LEU A 95 10.56 -1.05 -2.98
C LEU A 95 9.51 0.00 -2.59
N ALA A 96 9.51 1.15 -3.26
CA ALA A 96 8.50 2.18 -3.03
C ALA A 96 7.07 1.69 -3.35
N ALA A 97 6.89 0.94 -4.44
CA ALA A 97 5.60 0.35 -4.80
C ALA A 97 5.13 -0.74 -3.81
N LEU A 98 6.07 -1.42 -3.13
CA LEU A 98 5.80 -2.33 -2.02
C LEU A 98 5.54 -1.62 -0.68
N GLY A 99 5.66 -0.30 -0.62
CA GLY A 99 5.51 0.48 0.62
C GLY A 99 6.78 0.57 1.47
N TYR A 100 7.92 0.07 0.98
CA TYR A 100 9.21 0.21 1.64
C TYR A 100 9.94 1.48 1.17
N PRO A 101 10.75 2.13 2.03
CA PRO A 101 11.68 3.15 1.57
C PRO A 101 12.52 2.65 0.39
N GLY A 102 12.70 3.46 -0.67
CA GLY A 102 13.43 3.05 -1.88
C GLY A 102 14.91 2.69 -1.65
N GLY A 103 15.47 3.09 -0.50
CA GLY A 103 16.81 2.73 -0.04
C GLY A 103 16.85 1.62 1.01
N SER A 104 15.73 0.90 1.23
CA SER A 104 15.68 -0.18 2.22
C SER A 104 16.75 -1.23 1.93
N ALA A 105 17.48 -1.63 2.97
CA ALA A 105 18.51 -2.65 2.86
C ALA A 105 17.87 -4.01 2.57
N ILE A 106 18.28 -4.61 1.46
CA ILE A 106 17.91 -5.99 1.14
C ILE A 106 18.90 -6.90 1.86
N ARG A 107 18.37 -7.71 2.78
CA ARG A 107 19.14 -8.64 3.62
C ARG A 107 19.57 -9.87 2.85
N GLY A 108 18.79 -10.26 1.83
CA GLY A 108 19.10 -11.35 0.91
C GLY A 108 18.16 -11.28 -0.28
N ALA A 109 18.58 -11.83 -1.42
CA ALA A 109 17.73 -11.96 -2.60
C ALA A 109 18.06 -13.21 -3.40
N ARG A 110 17.08 -13.74 -4.11
CA ARG A 110 17.25 -14.89 -4.99
C ARG A 110 16.21 -14.90 -6.11
N GLU A 111 16.61 -15.24 -7.33
CA GLU A 111 15.68 -15.59 -8.40
C GLU A 111 15.08 -17.00 -8.21
N LEU A 112 13.79 -17.13 -8.45
CA LEU A 112 13.06 -18.40 -8.42
C LEU A 112 11.86 -18.38 -9.37
N THR A 113 11.09 -19.46 -9.37
CA THR A 113 9.84 -19.56 -10.14
C THR A 113 8.71 -19.91 -9.19
N ILE A 114 7.59 -19.17 -9.25
CA ILE A 114 6.37 -19.40 -8.47
C ILE A 114 5.22 -19.61 -9.44
N ALA A 115 4.50 -20.73 -9.31
CA ALA A 115 3.42 -21.09 -10.26
C ALA A 115 3.82 -20.98 -11.75
N GLY A 116 5.06 -21.32 -12.11
CA GLY A 116 5.57 -21.19 -13.49
C GLY A 116 5.91 -19.77 -13.94
N ARG A 117 5.89 -18.78 -13.04
CA ARG A 117 6.23 -17.39 -13.30
C ARG A 117 7.58 -17.05 -12.71
N PRO A 118 8.47 -16.36 -13.45
CA PRO A 118 9.74 -15.90 -12.90
C PRO A 118 9.46 -14.89 -11.77
N ALA A 119 10.22 -15.00 -10.69
CA ALA A 119 10.09 -14.18 -9.51
C ALA A 119 11.46 -13.90 -8.88
N VAL A 120 11.60 -12.74 -8.24
CA VAL A 120 12.73 -12.40 -7.39
C VAL A 120 12.23 -12.38 -5.95
N LEU A 121 12.78 -13.23 -5.09
CA LEU A 121 12.54 -13.17 -3.66
C LEU A 121 13.44 -12.10 -3.05
N LEU A 122 12.84 -11.17 -2.32
CA LEU A 122 13.51 -10.15 -1.55
C LEU A 122 13.30 -10.45 -0.06
N LEU A 123 14.39 -10.49 0.69
CA LEU A 123 14.36 -10.59 2.14
C LEU A 123 14.67 -9.21 2.73
N LEU A 124 13.66 -8.61 3.37
CA LEU A 124 13.70 -7.27 3.95
C LEU A 124 13.53 -7.36 5.46
N ASP A 125 13.86 -6.29 6.18
CA ASP A 125 13.41 -6.14 7.56
C ASP A 125 11.87 -6.07 7.60
N GLY A 126 11.27 -6.82 8.53
CA GLY A 126 9.83 -6.81 8.73
C GLY A 126 9.36 -5.54 9.45
N GLU A 127 8.05 -5.29 9.42
CA GLU A 127 7.44 -4.18 10.16
C GLU A 127 7.64 -4.31 11.67
N GLU A 128 7.73 -5.54 12.17
CA GLU A 128 8.02 -5.81 13.58
C GLU A 128 9.52 -6.04 13.81
N PRO A 129 10.07 -5.48 14.90
CA PRO A 129 11.46 -5.70 15.25
C PRO A 129 11.72 -7.20 15.47
N GLY A 130 12.84 -7.70 14.93
CA GLY A 130 13.22 -9.11 15.04
C GLY A 130 12.50 -10.03 14.05
N ARG A 131 11.77 -9.48 13.06
CA ARG A 131 11.24 -10.26 11.94
C ARG A 131 11.85 -9.85 10.61
N TYR A 132 11.89 -10.80 9.69
CA TYR A 132 12.16 -10.55 8.27
C TYR A 132 10.88 -10.73 7.45
N ALA A 133 10.75 -9.97 6.38
CA ALA A 133 9.72 -10.13 5.37
C ALA A 133 10.35 -10.72 4.10
N ALA A 134 9.91 -11.91 3.72
CA ALA A 134 10.28 -12.57 2.47
C ALA A 134 9.17 -12.29 1.44
N ILE A 135 9.46 -11.48 0.43
CA ILE A 135 8.48 -10.99 -0.55
C ILE A 135 8.94 -11.41 -1.94
N ALA A 136 8.11 -12.17 -2.65
CA ALA A 136 8.38 -12.54 -4.03
C ALA A 136 7.69 -11.56 -4.98
N VAL A 137 8.47 -10.97 -5.89
CA VAL A 137 8.00 -10.02 -6.89
C VAL A 137 8.30 -10.49 -8.30
N ALA A 138 7.48 -10.06 -9.26
CA ALA A 138 7.75 -10.25 -10.67
C ALA A 138 8.98 -9.42 -11.12
N PRO A 139 9.76 -9.89 -12.11
CA PRO A 139 10.88 -9.13 -12.70
C PRO A 139 10.48 -7.76 -13.27
N SER A 140 9.20 -7.58 -13.62
CA SER A 140 8.63 -6.35 -14.16
C SER A 140 8.34 -5.29 -13.09
N CYS A 141 8.59 -5.58 -11.80
CA CYS A 141 8.32 -4.67 -10.69
C CYS A 141 8.89 -3.26 -10.93
N ASN A 142 8.04 -2.26 -10.71
CA ASN A 142 8.36 -0.84 -10.91
C ASN A 142 7.44 0.04 -10.05
N ALA A 143 7.53 1.37 -10.19
CA ALA A 143 6.76 2.31 -9.36
C ALA A 143 5.23 2.21 -9.56
N ALA A 144 4.76 1.77 -10.73
CA ALA A 144 3.34 1.67 -11.06
C ALA A 144 2.76 0.28 -10.75
N ASP A 145 3.61 -0.74 -10.64
CA ASP A 145 3.22 -2.11 -10.36
C ASP A 145 4.25 -2.77 -9.43
N SER A 146 3.84 -3.06 -8.20
CA SER A 146 4.69 -3.74 -7.21
C SER A 146 5.03 -5.17 -7.61
N GLY A 147 4.32 -5.75 -8.59
CA GLY A 147 4.56 -7.09 -9.10
C GLY A 147 4.51 -8.16 -8.01
N GLN A 148 3.92 -7.88 -6.83
CA GLN A 148 3.98 -8.77 -5.70
C GLN A 148 3.15 -10.03 -5.98
N LEU A 149 3.83 -11.18 -5.91
CA LEU A 149 3.21 -12.49 -6.10
C LEU A 149 2.78 -13.09 -4.78
N THR A 150 3.65 -13.05 -3.78
CA THR A 150 3.41 -13.63 -2.46
C THR A 150 4.36 -13.04 -1.42
N GLN A 151 4.02 -13.16 -0.14
CA GLN A 151 4.86 -12.74 0.97
C GLN A 151 4.75 -13.69 2.17
N THR A 152 5.79 -13.77 2.98
CA THR A 152 5.81 -14.51 4.24
C THR A 152 6.73 -13.80 5.23
N ALA A 153 6.39 -13.87 6.51
CA ALA A 153 7.23 -13.32 7.57
C ALA A 153 7.98 -14.43 8.31
N LEU A 154 9.22 -14.14 8.67
CA LEU A 154 10.14 -15.06 9.34
C LEU A 154 10.64 -14.42 10.63
N ARG A 155 10.87 -15.22 11.67
CA ARG A 155 11.62 -14.74 12.84
C ARG A 155 13.10 -14.64 12.47
N ARG A 156 13.76 -13.59 12.96
CA ARG A 156 15.21 -13.49 12.90
C ARG A 156 15.82 -14.57 13.81
N PRO A 157 16.89 -15.27 13.38
CA PRO A 157 17.61 -16.24 14.20
C PRO A 157 18.31 -15.58 15.39
#